data_AF-A0A7J8UAI1-F1
#
_entry.id   AF-A0A7J8UAI1-F1
#
_cell.length_a   1.000
_cell.length_b   1.000
_cell.length_c   1.000
_cell.angle_alpha   90.00
_cell.angle_beta   90.00
_cell.angle_gamma   90.00
#
_symmetry.space_group_name_H-M   'P 1'
#
loop_
_entity.id
_entity.type
_entity.pdbx_description
1 polymer ?
#
loop_
_entity_poly.entity_id
_entity_poly.type
_entity_poly.pdbx_seq_one_letter_code
_entity_poly.pdbx_strand_id
1 'polypeptide(L)'
;DNNGYLSYIREGENNLGFLKFFETQVVSPYAKFEVEISDTSGLVHIRSCQNNKYWQRTKTVSIAGVPPGQYWITATAQNKEEDQSKETCTLFKFAPVDHATGTVRIVHVQSGCNLCLWLGSDLILNRCVSANYREFDSNGFDIFSIIDCKSLLVLPKYVAFKGHNNKYLCVRENYIAFSADDIGDSTVACETFVTD
;
A
#
# COMPACT_ATOMS: atom_id res chain seq x y z
N ASP A 1 -3.81 15.54 8.28
CA ASP A 1 -4.95 15.36 7.36
C ASP A 1 -5.06 13.94 6.86
N ASN A 2 -6.29 13.41 6.93
CA ASN A 2 -6.63 12.01 6.72
C ASN A 2 -6.82 11.73 5.22
N ASN A 3 -5.73 11.77 4.45
CA ASN A 3 -5.78 11.52 3.00
C ASN A 3 -6.11 10.05 2.66
N GLY A 4 -6.21 9.17 3.67
CA GLY A 4 -6.34 7.73 3.50
C GLY A 4 -4.98 7.10 3.23
N TYR A 5 -4.94 5.78 3.26
CA TYR A 5 -3.79 4.98 2.84
C TYR A 5 -3.84 4.77 1.33
N LEU A 6 -2.66 4.72 0.71
CA LEU A 6 -2.52 4.38 -0.70
C LEU A 6 -3.10 2.98 -0.93
N SER A 7 -3.90 2.82 -1.98
CA SER A 7 -4.62 1.58 -2.22
C SER A 7 -4.78 1.27 -3.70
N TYR A 8 -4.87 -0.02 -4.01
CA TYR A 8 -5.37 -0.50 -5.29
C TYR A 8 -6.90 -0.42 -5.29
N ILE A 9 -7.49 0.23 -6.30
CA ILE A 9 -8.94 0.42 -6.39
C ILE A 9 -9.64 -0.92 -6.70
N ARG A 10 -10.69 -1.26 -5.93
CA ARG A 10 -11.53 -2.47 -6.11
C ARG A 10 -12.12 -2.54 -7.50
N GLU A 11 -12.28 -3.76 -8.03
CA GLU A 11 -12.93 -4.01 -9.32
C GLU A 11 -14.32 -3.36 -9.43
N GLY A 12 -14.45 -2.42 -10.37
CA GLY A 12 -15.65 -1.68 -10.75
C GLY A 12 -15.45 -1.00 -12.11
N GLU A 13 -16.48 -0.37 -12.67
CA GLU A 13 -16.54 0.04 -14.10
C GLU A 13 -15.43 1.02 -14.58
N ASN A 14 -14.63 1.60 -13.69
CA ASN A 14 -13.53 2.53 -14.02
C ASN A 14 -12.13 2.03 -13.57
N ASN A 15 -11.92 0.72 -13.57
CA ASN A 15 -10.72 0.06 -13.07
C ASN A 15 -9.52 0.03 -14.03
N LEU A 16 -8.94 1.21 -14.26
CA LEU A 16 -7.68 1.32 -15.01
C LEU A 16 -6.43 0.94 -14.17
N GLY A 17 -6.63 0.35 -12.99
CA GLY A 17 -5.58 -0.11 -12.09
C GLY A 17 -4.81 1.01 -11.39
N PHE A 18 -5.35 2.24 -11.40
CA PHE A 18 -4.75 3.39 -10.70
C PHE A 18 -4.57 3.13 -9.21
N LEU A 19 -3.49 3.68 -8.67
CA LEU A 19 -3.27 3.73 -7.24
C LEU A 19 -3.85 5.02 -6.68
N LYS A 20 -4.66 4.91 -5.62
CA LYS A 20 -5.43 6.02 -5.06
C LYS A 20 -5.38 6.02 -3.54
N PHE A 21 -5.25 7.21 -2.97
CA PHE A 21 -5.36 7.42 -1.53
C PHE A 21 -6.84 7.43 -1.13
N PHE A 22 -7.30 6.31 -0.56
CA PHE A 22 -8.73 6.09 -0.30
C PHE A 22 -9.02 5.17 0.88
N GLU A 23 -8.20 4.14 1.10
CA GLU A 23 -8.44 3.19 2.20
C GLU A 23 -8.29 3.87 3.57
N THR A 24 -9.18 3.57 4.50
CA THR A 24 -9.18 4.20 5.84
C THR A 24 -8.42 3.38 6.88
N GLN A 25 -8.13 2.11 6.56
CA GLN A 25 -7.46 1.18 7.47
C GLN A 25 -6.14 0.73 6.86
N VAL A 26 -5.05 0.87 7.62
CA VAL A 26 -3.71 0.48 7.19
C VAL A 26 -3.56 -1.03 6.96
N VAL A 27 -4.36 -1.83 7.65
CA VAL A 27 -4.39 -3.30 7.51
C VAL A 27 -5.27 -3.76 6.35
N SER A 28 -5.85 -2.84 5.57
CA SER A 28 -6.65 -3.19 4.40
C SER A 28 -5.80 -3.96 3.41
N PRO A 29 -6.28 -5.09 2.88
CA PRO A 29 -5.49 -5.91 1.97
C PRO A 29 -5.23 -5.14 0.65
N TYR A 30 -6.07 -4.15 0.31
CA TYR A 30 -5.92 -3.22 -0.81
C TYR A 30 -4.85 -2.13 -0.61
N ALA A 31 -4.46 -1.87 0.65
CA ALA A 31 -3.43 -0.89 1.00
C ALA A 31 -2.04 -1.51 1.19
N LYS A 32 -1.89 -2.81 0.88
CA LYS A 32 -0.65 -3.55 1.06
C LYS A 32 0.10 -3.69 -0.27
N PHE A 33 1.37 -3.30 -0.25
CA PHE A 33 2.29 -3.41 -1.38
C PHE A 33 3.56 -4.12 -0.95
N GLU A 34 4.09 -4.94 -1.85
CA GLU A 34 5.36 -5.61 -1.67
C GLU A 34 6.46 -4.87 -2.42
N VAL A 35 7.58 -4.67 -1.75
CA VAL A 35 8.78 -4.04 -2.29
C VAL A 35 9.81 -5.12 -2.56
N GLU A 36 10.19 -5.31 -3.82
CA GLU A 36 11.22 -6.24 -4.25
C GLU A 36 12.47 -5.47 -4.64
N ILE A 37 13.63 -5.85 -4.09
CA ILE A 37 14.91 -5.26 -4.46
C ILE A 37 15.24 -5.67 -5.90
N SER A 38 15.64 -4.71 -6.73
CA SER A 38 16.06 -4.99 -8.10
C SER A 38 17.51 -5.48 -8.16
N ASP A 39 17.94 -6.05 -9.28
CA ASP A 39 19.34 -6.44 -9.47
C ASP A 39 20.28 -5.21 -9.51
N THR A 40 19.73 -4.04 -9.85
CA THR A 40 20.44 -2.77 -9.78
C THR A 40 20.41 -2.20 -8.36
N SER A 41 21.59 -2.02 -7.77
CA SER A 41 21.74 -1.55 -6.38
C SER A 41 20.96 -0.25 -6.12
N GLY A 42 20.11 -0.28 -5.08
CA GLY A 42 19.35 0.88 -4.61
C GLY A 42 18.05 1.18 -5.38
N LEU A 43 17.66 0.34 -6.34
CA LEU A 43 16.36 0.41 -7.02
C LEU A 43 15.45 -0.75 -6.60
N VAL A 44 14.15 -0.52 -6.74
CA VAL A 44 13.12 -1.48 -6.33
C VAL A 44 12.02 -1.61 -7.36
N HIS A 45 11.37 -2.77 -7.35
CA HIS A 45 10.06 -2.98 -7.93
C HIS A 45 9.02 -2.94 -6.81
N ILE A 46 7.83 -2.43 -7.11
CA ILE A 46 6.73 -2.38 -6.14
C ILE A 46 5.53 -3.07 -6.79
N ARG A 47 4.89 -4.01 -6.09
CA ARG A 47 3.67 -4.68 -6.57
C ARG A 47 2.55 -4.65 -5.56
N SER A 48 1.32 -4.62 -6.07
CA SER A 48 0.13 -4.73 -5.23
C SER A 48 -0.03 -6.16 -4.72
N CYS A 49 -0.22 -6.33 -3.41
CA CYS A 49 -0.51 -7.64 -2.84
C CYS A 49 -1.91 -8.16 -3.22
N GLN A 50 -2.78 -7.32 -3.78
CA GLN A 50 -4.12 -7.74 -4.20
C GLN A 50 -4.14 -8.48 -5.53
N ASN A 51 -3.53 -7.89 -6.56
CA ASN A 51 -3.58 -8.43 -7.92
C ASN A 51 -2.24 -9.01 -8.38
N ASN A 52 -1.22 -8.94 -7.52
CA ASN A 52 0.15 -9.39 -7.78
C ASN A 52 0.82 -8.74 -9.00
N LYS A 53 0.38 -7.54 -9.39
CA LYS A 53 0.93 -6.78 -10.52
C LYS A 53 1.81 -5.64 -10.04
N TYR A 54 2.85 -5.39 -10.82
CA TYR A 54 3.84 -4.35 -10.57
C TYR A 54 3.30 -2.97 -10.93
N TRP A 55 3.83 -1.99 -10.21
CA TRP A 55 3.62 -0.57 -10.47
C TRP A 55 4.30 -0.21 -11.78
N GLN A 56 3.59 0.52 -12.63
CA GLN A 56 4.11 1.07 -13.88
C GLN A 56 3.59 2.49 -14.08
N ARG A 57 4.34 3.28 -14.85
CA ARG A 57 3.91 4.62 -15.27
C ARG A 57 3.08 4.52 -16.55
N THR A 58 1.80 4.85 -16.46
CA THR A 58 0.84 4.75 -17.56
C THR A 58 0.42 6.13 -18.03
N LYS A 59 0.47 6.37 -19.34
CA LYS A 59 -0.03 7.60 -19.97
C LYS A 59 -1.53 7.51 -20.21
N THR A 60 -2.29 8.49 -19.72
CA THR A 60 -3.71 8.60 -20.04
C THR A 60 -3.89 9.24 -21.42
N VAL A 61 -4.59 8.53 -22.31
CA VAL A 61 -4.87 9.00 -23.68
C VAL A 61 -6.26 9.62 -23.83
N SER A 62 -7.24 9.24 -23.01
CA SER A 62 -8.61 9.78 -23.10
C SER A 62 -9.48 9.39 -21.91
N ILE A 63 -9.49 10.22 -20.86
CA ILE A 63 -10.52 10.18 -19.80
C ILE A 63 -11.28 11.50 -19.87
N ALA A 64 -12.61 11.44 -19.98
CA ALA A 64 -13.44 12.65 -20.07
C ALA A 64 -13.25 13.52 -18.82
N GLY A 65 -12.95 14.81 -19.01
CA GLY A 65 -12.66 15.73 -17.91
C GLY A 65 -11.18 15.82 -17.49
N VAL A 66 -10.31 14.98 -18.06
CA VAL A 66 -8.88 14.95 -17.75
C VAL A 66 -8.07 15.44 -18.96
N PRO A 67 -7.13 16.38 -18.78
CA PRO A 67 -6.21 16.76 -19.85
C PRO A 67 -5.45 15.54 -20.40
N PRO A 68 -5.40 15.32 -21.73
CA PRO A 68 -4.68 14.20 -22.30
C PRO A 68 -3.17 14.33 -22.04
N GLY A 69 -2.48 13.19 -21.98
CA GLY A 69 -1.02 13.14 -21.89
C GLY A 69 -0.45 13.21 -20.46
N GLN A 70 -1.30 13.15 -19.44
CA GLN A 70 -0.89 12.99 -18.05
C GLN A 70 -0.42 11.55 -17.78
N TYR A 71 0.52 11.40 -16.86
CA TYR A 71 1.08 10.12 -16.44
C TYR A 71 0.71 9.79 -15.00
N TRP A 72 0.29 8.55 -14.79
CA TRP A 72 -0.22 8.03 -13.53
C TRP A 72 0.48 6.74 -13.18
N ILE A 73 0.45 6.36 -11.91
CA ILE A 73 0.88 5.03 -11.50
C ILE A 73 -0.31 4.08 -11.43
N THR A 74 -0.12 2.94 -12.08
CA THR A 74 -1.06 1.83 -12.06
C THR A 74 -0.35 0.56 -11.61
N ALA A 75 -1.04 -0.32 -10.89
CA ALA A 75 -0.57 -1.68 -10.60
C ALA A 75 -1.09 -2.65 -11.66
N THR A 76 -0.54 -2.58 -12.87
CA THR A 76 -1.02 -3.32 -14.06
C THR A 76 0.06 -4.11 -14.78
N ALA A 77 1.34 -3.87 -14.50
CA ALA A 77 2.44 -4.61 -15.14
C ALA A 77 2.47 -6.06 -14.63
N GLN A 78 2.52 -7.01 -15.56
CA GLN A 78 2.57 -8.44 -15.22
C GLN A 78 3.97 -8.90 -14.80
N ASN A 79 5.00 -8.28 -15.39
CA ASN A 79 6.40 -8.64 -15.18
C ASN A 79 7.21 -7.41 -14.79
N LYS A 80 8.34 -7.64 -14.12
CA LYS A 80 9.38 -6.63 -13.91
C LYS A 80 10.00 -6.21 -15.24
N GLU A 81 10.33 -4.94 -15.37
CA GLU A 81 11.07 -4.39 -16.50
C GLU A 81 12.15 -3.44 -15.97
N GLU A 82 13.42 -3.85 -16.09
CA GLU A 82 14.57 -3.10 -15.59
C GLU A 82 15.24 -2.22 -16.65
N ASP A 83 14.87 -2.36 -17.93
CA ASP A 83 15.39 -1.49 -18.97
C ASP A 83 14.86 -0.05 -18.78
N GLN A 84 15.73 0.80 -18.26
CA GLN A 84 15.43 2.21 -17.96
C GLN A 84 15.19 3.05 -19.22
N SER A 85 15.41 2.52 -20.43
CA SER A 85 15.05 3.21 -21.68
C SER A 85 13.58 3.01 -22.07
N LYS A 86 12.91 1.97 -21.56
CA LYS A 86 11.53 1.64 -21.93
C LYS A 86 10.51 2.37 -21.06
N GLU A 87 9.45 2.89 -21.67
CA GLU A 87 8.34 3.50 -20.92
C GLU A 87 7.64 2.52 -19.97
N THR A 88 7.78 1.21 -20.20
CA THR A 88 7.25 0.13 -19.37
C THR A 88 8.12 -0.21 -18.16
N CYS A 89 9.23 0.51 -17.94
CA CYS A 89 10.10 0.33 -16.78
C CYS A 89 9.30 0.30 -15.47
N THR A 90 9.59 -0.65 -14.60
CA THR A 90 8.90 -0.82 -13.30
C THR A 90 9.79 -0.46 -12.11
N LEU A 91 10.94 0.16 -12.37
CA LEU A 91 11.90 0.54 -11.35
C LEU A 91 11.51 1.86 -10.68
N PHE A 92 11.58 1.86 -9.36
CA PHE A 92 11.41 3.02 -8.51
C PHE A 92 12.61 3.18 -7.58
N LYS A 93 12.78 4.41 -7.08
CA LYS A 93 13.78 4.75 -6.07
C LYS A 93 13.11 5.45 -4.90
N PHE A 94 13.41 5.02 -3.68
CA PHE A 94 13.09 5.75 -2.46
C PHE A 94 14.20 6.76 -2.17
N ALA A 95 13.85 8.04 -2.11
CA ALA A 95 14.74 9.12 -1.71
C ALA A 95 14.30 9.61 -0.32
N PRO A 96 15.10 9.39 0.75
CA PRO A 96 14.77 9.86 2.08
C PRO A 96 14.59 11.38 2.11
N VAL A 97 13.55 11.85 2.81
CA VAL A 97 13.32 13.28 3.09
C VAL A 97 13.74 13.59 4.52
N ASP A 98 13.26 12.80 5.47
CA ASP A 98 13.62 12.90 6.87
C ASP A 98 13.68 11.49 7.49
N HIS A 99 14.85 11.14 8.01
CA HIS A 99 15.12 9.85 8.63
C HIS A 99 14.39 9.66 9.97
N ALA A 100 14.10 10.74 10.71
CA ALA A 100 13.42 10.65 12.00
C ALA A 100 11.93 10.31 11.83
N THR A 101 11.30 10.86 10.79
CA THR A 101 9.88 10.59 10.47
C THR A 101 9.69 9.41 9.52
N GLY A 102 10.77 8.87 8.95
CA GLY A 102 10.72 7.77 7.97
C GLY A 102 10.02 8.18 6.67
N THR A 103 10.05 9.47 6.33
CA THR A 103 9.37 10.00 5.15
C THR A 103 10.27 9.95 3.92
N VAL A 104 9.68 9.66 2.77
CA VAL A 104 10.39 9.44 1.51
C VAL A 104 9.68 10.15 0.36
N ARG A 105 10.46 10.50 -0.68
CA ARG A 105 9.96 10.69 -2.03
C ARG A 105 10.15 9.39 -2.80
N ILE A 106 9.21 9.07 -3.66
CA ILE A 106 9.31 7.90 -4.52
C ILE A 106 9.47 8.40 -5.96
N VAL A 107 10.53 7.97 -6.64
CA VAL A 107 10.89 8.45 -7.99
C VAL A 107 10.74 7.31 -8.98
N HIS A 108 10.02 7.53 -10.08
CA HIS A 108 9.99 6.60 -11.20
C HIS A 108 11.28 6.71 -12.01
N VAL A 109 12.04 5.62 -12.13
CA VAL A 109 13.44 5.66 -12.60
C VAL A 109 13.55 6.11 -14.04
N GLN A 110 12.77 5.53 -14.96
CA GLN A 110 12.88 5.87 -16.39
C GLN A 110 12.56 7.33 -16.69
N SER A 111 11.55 7.90 -16.03
CA SER A 111 11.13 9.28 -16.31
C SER A 111 11.86 10.32 -15.45
N GLY A 112 12.41 9.90 -14.31
CA GLY A 112 12.96 10.75 -13.27
C GLY A 112 11.88 11.56 -12.52
N CYS A 113 10.60 11.25 -12.71
CA CYS A 113 9.50 12.00 -12.11
C CYS A 113 9.24 11.55 -10.68
N ASN A 114 8.97 12.52 -9.80
CA ASN A 114 8.46 12.23 -8.46
C ASN A 114 7.01 11.77 -8.55
N LEU A 115 6.69 10.82 -7.69
CA LEU A 115 5.32 10.41 -7.43
C LEU A 115 4.64 11.48 -6.60
N CYS A 116 3.42 11.87 -6.98
CA CYS A 116 2.72 12.96 -6.32
C CYS A 116 1.23 12.64 -6.18
N LEU A 117 0.68 12.86 -4.99
CA LEU A 117 -0.76 12.84 -4.74
C LEU A 117 -1.42 13.93 -5.60
N TRP A 118 -2.26 13.51 -6.54
CA TRP A 118 -3.01 14.44 -7.36
C TRP A 118 -4.29 14.89 -6.66
N LEU A 119 -4.41 16.19 -6.42
CA LEU A 119 -5.66 16.81 -5.98
C LEU A 119 -6.23 17.63 -7.13
N GLY A 120 -7.21 17.05 -7.82
CA GLY A 120 -7.88 17.70 -8.94
C GLY A 120 -9.39 17.66 -8.78
N SER A 121 -10.09 18.45 -9.60
CA SER A 121 -11.56 18.48 -9.63
C SER A 121 -12.19 17.25 -10.30
N ASP A 122 -11.40 16.40 -10.93
CA ASP A 122 -11.86 15.18 -11.61
C ASP A 122 -12.18 14.07 -10.60
N LEU A 123 -13.43 13.59 -10.53
CA LEU A 123 -13.85 12.59 -9.54
C LEU A 123 -13.11 11.24 -9.69
N ILE A 124 -12.70 10.87 -10.91
CA ILE A 124 -12.06 9.59 -11.20
C ILE A 124 -10.61 9.63 -10.71
N LEU A 125 -9.86 10.65 -11.11
CA LEU A 125 -8.42 10.77 -10.86
C LEU A 125 -8.07 11.55 -9.61
N ASN A 126 -9.03 12.22 -8.95
CA ASN A 126 -8.78 12.85 -7.67
C ASN A 126 -8.22 11.81 -6.70
N ARG A 127 -7.14 12.17 -6.00
CA ARG A 127 -6.36 11.35 -5.08
C ARG A 127 -5.59 10.19 -5.70
N CYS A 128 -5.50 10.10 -7.03
CA CYS A 128 -4.61 9.15 -7.69
C CYS A 128 -3.15 9.59 -7.59
N VAL A 129 -2.23 8.64 -7.76
CA VAL A 129 -0.79 8.92 -7.80
C VAL A 129 -0.37 9.27 -9.22
N SER A 130 0.15 10.48 -9.37
CA SER A 130 0.67 11.01 -10.63
C SER A 130 2.20 10.94 -10.70
N ALA A 131 2.76 10.96 -11.91
CA ALA A 131 4.21 10.93 -12.16
C ALA A 131 4.57 11.87 -13.34
N ASN A 132 4.29 13.16 -13.16
CA ASN A 132 4.38 14.17 -14.22
C ASN A 132 5.61 15.09 -14.14
N TYR A 133 6.11 15.35 -12.93
CA TYR A 133 7.10 16.40 -12.67
C TYR A 133 8.37 15.83 -12.05
N ARG A 134 9.53 16.40 -12.39
CA ARG A 134 10.83 16.00 -11.83
C ARG A 134 11.21 16.85 -10.62
N GLU A 135 10.61 18.02 -10.53
CA GLU A 135 10.70 18.95 -9.44
C GLU A 135 9.95 18.40 -8.22
N PHE A 136 10.33 18.88 -7.04
CA PHE A 136 9.59 18.59 -5.81
C PHE A 136 8.31 19.41 -5.75
N ASP A 137 7.26 18.81 -5.22
CA ASP A 137 5.99 19.51 -5.03
C ASP A 137 6.11 20.50 -3.87
N SER A 138 5.72 21.76 -4.10
CA SER A 138 5.84 22.82 -3.09
C SER A 138 4.88 22.65 -1.90
N ASN A 139 3.82 21.87 -2.07
CA ASN A 139 2.85 21.56 -1.02
C ASN A 139 3.17 20.24 -0.29
N GLY A 140 4.24 19.54 -0.70
CA GLY A 140 4.67 18.27 -0.12
C GLY A 140 3.80 17.07 -0.51
N PHE A 141 3.00 17.16 -1.59
CA PHE A 141 2.19 16.04 -2.08
C PHE A 141 3.03 14.89 -2.68
N ASP A 142 4.32 15.10 -2.83
CA ASP A 142 5.32 14.10 -3.23
C ASP A 142 6.00 13.38 -2.05
N ILE A 143 5.61 13.70 -0.80
CA ILE A 143 6.17 13.11 0.41
C ILE A 143 5.23 12.01 0.94
N PHE A 144 5.79 10.83 1.15
CA PHE A 144 5.08 9.64 1.60
C PHE A 144 5.65 9.15 2.93
N SER A 145 4.77 8.69 3.82
CA SER A 145 5.16 7.90 4.99
C SER A 145 5.06 6.42 4.67
N ILE A 146 6.13 5.66 4.94
CA ILE A 146 6.17 4.22 4.76
C ILE A 146 5.80 3.54 6.07
N ILE A 147 4.87 2.59 6.00
CA ILE A 147 4.47 1.79 7.16
C ILE A 147 4.89 0.35 6.88
N ASP A 148 5.74 -0.19 7.75
CA ASP A 148 6.11 -1.60 7.68
C ASP A 148 4.93 -2.47 8.12
N CYS A 149 4.36 -3.20 7.17
CA CYS A 149 3.25 -4.12 7.44
C CYS A 149 3.60 -5.21 8.45
N LYS A 150 4.88 -5.62 8.57
CA LYS A 150 5.30 -6.60 9.58
C LYS A 150 5.16 -6.05 10.99
N SER A 151 5.44 -4.75 11.18
CA SER A 151 5.28 -4.08 12.48
C SER A 151 3.82 -4.01 12.96
N LEU A 152 2.86 -4.05 12.04
CA LEU A 152 1.42 -3.99 12.35
C LEU A 152 0.83 -5.34 12.76
N LEU A 153 1.45 -6.45 12.33
CA LEU A 153 0.96 -7.81 12.53
C LEU A 153 1.61 -8.50 13.76
N VAL A 154 2.22 -7.73 14.66
CA VAL A 154 2.75 -8.26 15.92
C VAL A 154 1.61 -8.38 16.91
N LEU A 155 1.07 -9.59 17.05
CA LEU A 155 0.20 -9.89 18.18
C LEU A 155 1.04 -9.87 19.48
N PRO A 156 0.51 -9.34 20.59
CA PRO A 156 1.16 -9.47 21.89
C PRO A 156 1.45 -10.93 22.21
N LYS A 157 2.53 -11.19 22.98
CA LYS A 157 2.93 -12.56 23.35
C LYS A 157 1.79 -13.34 24.01
N TYR A 158 1.01 -12.68 24.87
CA TYR A 158 -0.16 -13.27 25.52
C TYR A 158 -1.43 -12.53 25.09
N VAL A 159 -2.43 -13.27 24.63
CA VAL A 159 -3.71 -12.73 24.14
C VAL A 159 -4.89 -13.54 24.65
N ALA A 160 -6.07 -12.92 24.64
CA ALA A 160 -7.36 -13.58 24.80
C ALA A 160 -8.27 -13.17 23.64
N PHE A 161 -9.00 -14.11 23.05
CA PHE A 161 -9.92 -13.83 21.94
C PHE A 161 -11.35 -13.71 22.46
N LYS A 162 -12.04 -12.62 22.14
CA LYS A 162 -13.44 -12.40 22.54
C LYS A 162 -14.36 -12.55 21.32
N GLY A 163 -15.36 -13.41 21.44
CA GLY A 163 -16.31 -13.70 20.38
C GLY A 163 -17.41 -12.65 20.29
N HIS A 164 -18.15 -12.64 19.18
CA HIS A 164 -19.32 -11.76 19.01
C HIS A 164 -20.43 -12.02 20.05
N ASN A 165 -20.41 -13.17 20.72
CA ASN A 165 -21.31 -13.54 21.81
C ASN A 165 -20.86 -12.97 23.18
N ASN A 166 -19.87 -12.09 23.20
CA ASN A 166 -19.26 -11.48 24.39
C ASN A 166 -18.56 -12.45 25.36
N LYS A 167 -18.33 -13.71 24.95
CA LYS A 167 -17.56 -14.70 25.72
C LYS A 167 -16.12 -14.79 25.20
N TYR A 168 -15.20 -15.23 26.05
CA TYR A 168 -13.81 -15.51 25.67
C TYR A 168 -13.66 -16.93 25.13
N LEU A 169 -12.77 -17.07 24.13
CA LEU A 169 -12.30 -18.35 23.62
C LEU A 169 -11.50 -19.03 24.72
N CYS A 170 -11.85 -20.27 25.02
CA CYS A 170 -11.21 -21.04 26.07
C CYS A 170 -11.07 -22.51 25.68
N VAL A 171 -10.05 -23.16 26.22
CA VAL A 171 -9.84 -24.60 26.08
C VAL A 171 -10.81 -25.35 26.99
N ARG A 172 -11.45 -26.37 26.44
CA ARG A 172 -12.19 -27.42 27.13
C ARG A 172 -11.48 -28.75 26.85
N GLU A 173 -11.89 -29.82 27.50
CA GLU A 173 -11.19 -31.11 27.47
C GLU A 173 -10.75 -31.55 26.07
N ASN A 174 -11.60 -31.38 25.04
CA ASN A 174 -11.32 -31.84 23.67
C ASN A 174 -11.59 -30.80 22.56
N TYR A 175 -11.86 -29.55 22.91
CA TYR A 175 -12.19 -28.50 21.93
C TYR A 175 -11.98 -27.09 22.49
N ILE A 176 -12.00 -26.10 21.62
CA ILE A 176 -12.01 -24.67 21.99
C ILE A 176 -13.39 -24.08 21.71
N ALA A 177 -13.88 -23.21 22.59
CA ALA A 177 -15.18 -22.56 22.40
C ALA A 177 -15.22 -21.16 23.03
N PHE A 178 -16.03 -20.27 22.47
CA PHE A 178 -16.34 -18.97 23.08
C PHE A 178 -17.36 -19.15 24.20
N SER A 179 -16.90 -19.51 25.40
CA SER A 179 -17.78 -19.85 26.54
C SER A 179 -17.35 -19.29 27.90
N ALA A 180 -16.11 -18.83 28.05
CA ALA A 180 -15.64 -18.27 29.32
C ALA A 180 -16.13 -16.81 29.49
N ASP A 181 -16.53 -16.46 30.71
CA ASP A 181 -16.97 -15.11 31.08
C ASP A 181 -15.83 -14.22 31.56
N ASP A 182 -14.86 -14.82 32.25
CA ASP A 182 -13.74 -14.13 32.85
C ASP A 182 -12.49 -14.28 31.98
N ILE A 183 -11.80 -13.16 31.73
CA ILE A 183 -10.51 -13.14 31.04
C ILE A 183 -9.39 -13.72 31.91
N GLY A 184 -9.56 -13.73 33.24
CA GLY A 184 -8.64 -14.33 34.20
C GLY A 184 -8.71 -15.85 34.29
N ASP A 185 -9.64 -16.50 33.59
CA ASP A 185 -9.73 -17.96 33.52
C ASP A 185 -8.46 -18.53 32.88
N SER A 186 -7.79 -19.45 33.58
CA SER A 186 -6.57 -20.11 33.11
C SER A 186 -6.68 -20.80 31.76
N THR A 187 -7.90 -21.11 31.32
CA THR A 187 -8.19 -21.77 30.03
C THR A 187 -8.31 -20.79 28.86
N VAL A 188 -8.30 -19.47 29.11
CA VAL A 188 -8.50 -18.41 28.09
C VAL A 188 -7.19 -17.90 27.49
N ALA A 189 -6.12 -17.86 28.27
CA ALA A 189 -4.85 -17.27 27.85
C ALA A 189 -4.23 -18.06 26.68
N CYS A 190 -3.96 -17.38 25.58
CA CYS A 190 -3.28 -17.92 24.41
C CYS A 190 -1.89 -17.27 24.28
N GLU A 191 -0.90 -18.05 23.87
CA GLU A 191 0.43 -17.54 23.50
C GLU A 191 0.54 -17.47 21.98
N THR A 192 1.05 -16.34 21.47
CA THR A 192 1.27 -16.16 20.04
C THR A 192 2.73 -16.45 19.69
N PHE A 193 2.93 -17.19 18.59
CA PHE A 193 4.25 -17.50 18.04
C PHE A 193 4.31 -16.91 16.63
N VAL A 194 5.27 -16.02 16.41
CA VAL A 194 5.57 -15.52 15.06
C VAL A 194 6.59 -16.48 14.44
N THR A 195 6.25 -17.05 13.29
CA THR A 195 7.16 -17.91 12.52
C THR A 195 7.67 -17.14 11.30
N ASP A 196 8.97 -17.25 11.01
CA ASP A 196 9.62 -16.64 9.85
C ASP A 196 9.28 -17.31 8.52
#